data_AF-A0A3E2HG38-F1
#
_entry.id   AF-A0A3E2HG38-F1
#
_cell.length_a   1.000
_cell.length_b   1.000
_cell.length_c   1.000
_cell.angle_alpha   90.00
_cell.angle_beta   90.00
_cell.angle_gamma   90.00
#
_symmetry.space_group_name_H-M   'P 1'
#
loop_
_entity.id
_entity.type
_entity.pdbx_description
1 polymer ?
#
loop_
_entity_poly.entity_id
_entity_poly.type
_entity_poly.pdbx_seq_one_letter_code
_entity_poly.pdbx_strand_id
1 'polypeptide(L)'
;MSPLTTIPARHGIAAHLKAGQTIKVINTSGTQVVDTWAFTLSPAGSISTQMSMQHTRASISKIIPKEGDGLYNNERKKMLTLTEDTTEGIHDTMIAACDKFRYEELGGEEGHRNCSDNLVEALTAIGRSPPSFLI
;
A
#
# COMPACT_ATOMS: atom_id res chain seq x y z
N MET A 1 -8.53 -15.95 -14.89
CA MET A 1 -7.72 -15.25 -13.86
C MET A 1 -6.42 -14.81 -14.49
N SER A 2 -5.91 -13.62 -14.18
CA SER A 2 -4.57 -13.19 -14.60
C SER A 2 -3.51 -14.08 -13.95
N PRO A 3 -2.33 -14.27 -14.56
CA PRO A 3 -1.23 -15.00 -13.93
C PRO A 3 -0.82 -14.33 -12.61
N LEU A 4 -0.38 -15.14 -11.65
CA LEU A 4 0.15 -14.65 -10.37
C LEU A 4 1.51 -14.00 -10.59
N THR A 5 1.70 -12.82 -9.99
CA THR A 5 3.00 -12.14 -9.94
C THR A 5 3.58 -12.28 -8.55
N THR A 6 4.76 -12.85 -8.44
CA THR A 6 5.48 -12.93 -7.16
C THR A 6 6.20 -11.62 -6.90
N ILE A 7 5.99 -11.05 -5.71
CA ILE A 7 6.80 -9.93 -5.21
C ILE A 7 8.00 -10.54 -4.49
N PRO A 8 9.24 -10.35 -4.95
CA PRO A 8 10.41 -10.88 -4.26
C PRO A 8 10.51 -10.33 -2.84
N ALA A 9 11.06 -11.14 -1.92
CA ALA A 9 11.29 -10.69 -0.54
C ALA A 9 12.08 -9.37 -0.53
N ARG A 10 11.69 -8.45 0.35
CA ARG A 10 12.28 -7.10 0.51
C ARG A 10 12.07 -6.14 -0.68
N HIS A 11 11.21 -6.45 -1.64
CA HIS A 11 10.93 -5.59 -2.80
C HIS A 11 9.46 -5.17 -2.86
N GLY A 12 9.16 -4.16 -3.70
CA GLY A 12 7.81 -3.70 -4.00
C GLY A 12 7.43 -3.88 -5.48
N ILE A 13 6.13 -3.79 -5.78
CA ILE A 13 5.61 -3.71 -7.15
C ILE A 13 4.48 -2.69 -7.22
N ALA A 14 4.31 -2.08 -8.39
CA ALA A 14 3.14 -1.26 -8.69
C ALA A 14 2.39 -1.86 -9.88
N ALA A 15 1.06 -1.79 -9.83
CA ALA A 15 0.20 -2.28 -10.89
C ALA A 15 -0.98 -1.31 -11.09
N HIS A 16 -1.43 -1.18 -12.35
CA HIS A 16 -2.59 -0.37 -12.68
C HIS A 16 -3.86 -1.13 -12.37
N LEU A 17 -4.80 -0.47 -11.69
CA LEU A 17 -6.12 -1.01 -11.39
C LEU A 17 -7.19 -0.07 -11.96
N LYS A 18 -8.07 -0.59 -12.82
CA LYS A 18 -9.25 0.12 -13.32
C LYS A 18 -10.45 -0.13 -12.41
N ALA A 19 -11.43 0.77 -12.43
CA ALA A 19 -12.68 0.59 -11.72
C ALA A 19 -13.35 -0.74 -12.10
N GLY A 20 -13.83 -1.48 -11.09
CA GLY A 20 -14.43 -2.80 -11.25
C GLY A 20 -13.44 -3.97 -11.31
N GLN A 21 -12.13 -3.71 -11.33
CA GLN A 21 -11.12 -4.76 -11.20
C GLN A 21 -10.75 -5.01 -9.74
N THR A 22 -10.25 -6.23 -9.47
CA THR A 22 -9.83 -6.68 -8.14
C THR A 22 -8.35 -7.04 -8.14
N ILE A 23 -7.67 -6.72 -7.04
CA ILE A 23 -6.33 -7.23 -6.71
C ILE A 23 -6.50 -8.26 -5.60
N LYS A 24 -5.84 -9.41 -5.75
CA LYS A 24 -5.71 -10.41 -4.70
C LYS A 24 -4.25 -10.44 -4.23
N VAL A 25 -4.05 -10.24 -2.93
CA VAL A 25 -2.76 -10.41 -2.27
C VAL A 25 -2.75 -11.77 -1.60
N ILE A 26 -1.71 -12.57 -1.84
CA ILE A 26 -1.58 -13.94 -1.31
C ILE A 26 -0.30 -13.98 -0.46
N ASN A 27 -0.46 -14.26 0.83
CA ASN A 27 0.67 -14.51 1.71
C ASN A 27 1.16 -15.95 1.53
N THR A 28 2.22 -16.15 0.75
CA THR A 28 2.71 -17.48 0.38
C THR A 28 3.43 -18.22 1.50
N SER A 29 3.95 -17.48 2.49
CA SER A 29 4.79 -18.03 3.57
C SER A 29 4.10 -18.01 4.94
N GLY A 30 2.92 -17.40 5.04
CA GLY A 30 2.08 -17.35 6.24
C GLY A 30 2.42 -16.23 7.24
N THR A 31 3.66 -15.74 7.28
CA THR A 31 4.11 -14.75 8.27
C THR A 31 4.57 -13.42 7.69
N GLN A 32 4.54 -13.28 6.36
CA GLN A 32 5.00 -12.06 5.70
C GLN A 32 3.98 -10.92 5.87
N VAL A 33 4.45 -9.72 6.22
CA VAL A 33 3.65 -8.48 6.17
C VAL A 33 3.88 -7.73 4.87
N VAL A 34 2.92 -6.92 4.45
CA VAL A 34 3.02 -6.08 3.26
C VAL A 34 2.49 -4.69 3.56
N ASP A 35 3.27 -3.67 3.20
CA ASP A 35 2.77 -2.30 3.19
C ASP A 35 2.04 -2.05 1.87
N THR A 36 0.85 -1.45 1.95
CA THR A 36 -0.04 -1.30 0.80
C THR A 36 -0.43 0.16 0.60
N TRP A 37 -0.27 0.64 -0.63
CA TRP A 37 -0.69 1.96 -1.07
C TRP A 37 -1.60 1.87 -2.29
N ALA A 38 -2.46 2.88 -2.45
CA ALA A 38 -3.22 3.09 -3.67
C ALA A 38 -3.24 4.58 -4.00
N PHE A 39 -3.15 4.89 -5.29
CA PHE A 39 -3.10 6.25 -5.81
C PHE A 39 -4.14 6.43 -6.90
N THR A 40 -4.80 7.58 -6.91
CA THR A 40 -5.62 8.00 -8.06
C THR A 40 -4.71 8.70 -9.05
N LEU A 41 -4.87 8.39 -10.34
CA LEU A 41 -4.18 9.09 -11.41
C LEU A 41 -5.10 10.16 -12.02
N SER A 42 -4.55 11.32 -12.33
CA SER A 42 -5.19 12.34 -13.15
C SER A 42 -5.32 11.86 -14.61
N PRO A 43 -6.12 12.54 -15.46
CA PRO A 43 -6.13 12.27 -16.90
C PRO A 43 -4.75 12.38 -17.56
N ALA A 44 -3.87 13.25 -17.03
CA ALA A 44 -2.49 13.40 -17.49
C ALA A 44 -1.55 12.29 -16.95
N GLY A 45 -2.05 11.37 -16.12
CA GLY A 45 -1.30 10.26 -15.56
C GLY A 45 -0.46 10.62 -14.33
N SER A 46 -0.53 11.84 -13.81
CA SER A 46 0.11 12.22 -12.54
C SER A 46 -0.71 11.70 -11.36
N ILE A 47 -0.06 11.37 -10.24
CA ILE A 47 -0.75 11.04 -8.99
C ILE A 47 -1.51 12.28 -8.51
N SER A 48 -2.83 12.16 -8.30
CA SER A 48 -3.71 13.26 -7.89
C SER A 48 -4.15 13.16 -6.43
N THR A 49 -4.45 11.96 -5.95
CA THR A 49 -4.80 11.68 -4.56
C THR A 49 -4.24 10.32 -4.14
N GLN A 50 -4.17 10.09 -2.84
CA GLN A 50 -3.64 8.85 -2.28
C GLN A 50 -4.57 8.27 -1.22
N MET A 51 -4.55 6.96 -1.09
CA MET A 51 -5.19 6.25 0.01
C MET A 51 -4.65 6.78 1.33
N SER A 52 -5.55 7.02 2.28
CA SER A 52 -5.21 7.65 3.55
C SER A 52 -5.88 6.93 4.69
N MET A 53 -5.05 6.35 5.57
CA MET A 53 -5.53 5.54 6.69
C MET A 53 -6.26 6.38 7.74
N GLN A 54 -5.82 7.61 8.02
CA GLN A 54 -6.53 8.52 8.93
C GLN A 54 -7.93 8.90 8.42
N HIS A 55 -8.09 9.09 7.11
CA HIS A 55 -9.41 9.35 6.52
C HIS A 55 -10.26 8.07 6.47
N THR A 56 -9.65 6.93 6.16
CA THR A 56 -10.31 5.62 6.17
C THR A 56 -10.89 5.34 7.54
N ARG A 57 -10.08 5.40 8.60
CA ARG A 57 -10.55 5.18 9.98
C ARG A 57 -11.69 6.09 10.38
N ALA A 58 -11.62 7.37 10.02
CA ALA A 58 -12.67 8.34 10.31
C ALA A 58 -13.96 8.05 9.51
N SER A 59 -13.86 7.56 8.27
CA SER A 59 -15.01 7.24 7.43
C SER A 59 -15.73 5.96 7.86
N ILE A 60 -14.99 4.95 8.34
CA ILE A 60 -15.56 3.65 8.73
C ILE A 60 -15.78 3.50 10.25
N SER A 61 -15.33 4.49 11.04
CA SER A 61 -15.36 4.47 12.51
C SER A 61 -14.71 3.22 13.13
N LYS A 62 -13.64 2.72 12.52
CA LYS A 62 -12.88 1.53 12.95
C LYS A 62 -11.38 1.79 12.75
N ILE A 63 -10.54 1.11 13.54
CA ILE A 63 -9.08 1.17 13.36
C ILE A 63 -8.62 0.17 12.27
N ILE A 64 -9.29 -0.98 12.18
CA ILE A 64 -8.97 -2.06 11.25
C ILE A 64 -10.15 -2.24 10.28
N PRO A 65 -9.95 -2.06 8.96
CA PRO A 65 -10.96 -2.38 7.95
C PRO A 65 -11.33 -3.87 7.95
N LYS A 66 -12.59 -4.19 7.69
CA LYS A 66 -13.09 -5.56 7.52
C LYS A 66 -13.71 -5.75 6.13
N GLU A 67 -14.03 -6.99 5.77
CA GLU A 67 -14.79 -7.29 4.56
C GLU A 67 -16.02 -6.38 4.44
N GLY A 68 -16.21 -5.78 3.27
CA GLY A 68 -17.24 -4.80 2.96
C GLY A 68 -16.85 -3.34 3.25
N ASP A 69 -15.84 -3.06 4.07
CA ASP A 69 -15.42 -1.69 4.38
C ASP A 69 -14.68 -1.04 3.19
N GLY A 70 -14.83 0.28 3.08
CA GLY A 70 -14.13 1.08 2.09
C GLY A 70 -12.75 1.53 2.57
N LEU A 71 -11.81 1.66 1.64
CA LEU A 71 -10.55 2.39 1.83
C LEU A 71 -10.64 3.73 1.10
N TYR A 72 -10.30 4.82 1.78
CA TYR A 72 -10.60 6.18 1.33
C TYR A 72 -9.32 6.96 1.04
N ASN A 73 -9.41 7.92 0.12
CA ASN A 73 -8.32 8.86 -0.15
C ASN A 73 -8.31 10.04 0.83
N ASN A 74 -7.30 10.90 0.69
CA ASN A 74 -7.16 12.15 1.44
C ASN A 74 -8.21 13.24 1.13
N GLU A 75 -9.16 12.97 0.23
CA GLU A 75 -10.35 13.80 -0.05
C GLU A 75 -11.65 13.12 0.43
N ARG A 76 -11.54 12.05 1.23
CA ARG A 76 -12.69 11.25 1.72
C ARG A 76 -13.52 10.57 0.63
N LYS A 77 -12.96 10.38 -0.57
CA LYS A 77 -13.56 9.57 -1.64
C LYS A 77 -13.13 8.11 -1.49
N LYS A 78 -14.08 7.18 -1.59
CA LYS A 78 -13.79 5.74 -1.55
C LYS A 78 -12.99 5.33 -2.79
N MET A 79 -11.85 4.69 -2.59
CA MET A 79 -10.96 4.19 -3.65
C MET A 79 -11.12 2.70 -3.88
N LEU A 80 -11.09 1.93 -2.78
CA LEU A 80 -11.13 0.48 -2.79
C LEU A 80 -12.20 -0.02 -1.80
N THR A 81 -12.52 -1.29 -1.89
CA THR A 81 -13.34 -2.01 -0.91
C THR A 81 -12.60 -3.29 -0.57
N LEU A 82 -12.46 -3.60 0.71
CA LEU A 82 -11.92 -4.90 1.14
C LEU A 82 -13.00 -5.96 0.89
N THR A 83 -12.81 -6.82 -0.11
CA THR A 83 -13.87 -7.74 -0.57
C THR A 83 -13.81 -9.12 0.08
N GLU A 84 -12.64 -9.54 0.51
CA GLU A 84 -12.38 -10.85 1.11
C GLU A 84 -11.13 -10.74 2.00
N ASP A 85 -11.17 -11.36 3.17
CA ASP A 85 -10.05 -11.52 4.09
C ASP A 85 -10.12 -12.91 4.74
N THR A 86 -9.25 -13.79 4.26
CA THR A 86 -9.14 -15.18 4.74
C THR A 86 -8.31 -15.33 6.02
N THR A 87 -7.92 -14.23 6.66
CA THR A 87 -7.11 -14.22 7.89
C THR A 87 -7.97 -13.95 9.12
N GLU A 88 -7.36 -13.86 10.30
CA GLU A 88 -8.04 -13.44 11.54
C GLU A 88 -8.41 -11.94 11.54
N GLY A 89 -8.16 -11.20 10.46
CA GLY A 89 -8.56 -9.80 10.30
C GLY A 89 -7.69 -8.82 11.09
N ILE A 90 -6.42 -9.15 11.30
CA ILE A 90 -5.46 -8.30 12.02
C ILE A 90 -4.58 -7.57 11.00
N HIS A 91 -4.92 -6.30 10.73
CA HIS A 91 -4.16 -5.42 9.85
C HIS A 91 -3.88 -4.10 10.56
N ASP A 92 -2.64 -3.62 10.46
CA ASP A 92 -2.28 -2.32 11.02
C ASP A 92 -2.61 -1.18 10.06
N THR A 93 -3.02 -0.05 10.61
CA THR A 93 -3.23 1.20 9.85
C THR A 93 -2.54 2.40 10.49
N MET A 94 -1.74 2.18 11.54
CA MET A 94 -1.23 3.23 12.43
C MET A 94 0.27 3.48 12.28
N ILE A 95 1.04 2.43 11.98
CA ILE A 95 2.49 2.47 11.94
C ILE A 95 2.94 2.94 10.55
N ALA A 96 3.93 3.82 10.54
CA ALA A 96 4.55 4.26 9.30
C ALA A 96 5.28 3.09 8.62
N ALA A 97 5.37 3.14 7.29
CA ALA A 97 6.21 2.20 6.56
C ALA A 97 7.66 2.30 7.05
N CYS A 98 8.38 1.18 7.09
CA CYS A 98 9.79 1.23 7.45
C CYS A 98 10.59 2.02 6.40
N ASP A 99 11.57 2.79 6.87
CA ASP A 99 12.43 3.64 6.07
C ASP A 99 13.89 3.52 6.55
N LYS A 100 14.82 4.21 5.87
CA LYS A 100 16.25 4.23 6.22
C LYS A 100 16.46 4.65 7.68
N PHE A 101 15.77 5.70 8.13
CA PHE A 101 15.93 6.24 9.47
C PHE A 101 15.46 5.27 10.54
N ARG A 102 14.41 4.48 10.26
CA ARG A 102 13.94 3.42 11.15
C ARG A 102 14.99 2.35 11.38
N TYR A 103 15.73 1.97 10.33
CA TYR A 103 16.82 1.00 10.48
C TYR A 103 18.04 1.60 11.17
N GLU A 104 18.36 2.88 10.96
CA GLU A 104 19.40 3.59 11.70
C GLU A 104 19.09 3.65 13.21
N GLU A 105 17.85 3.98 13.58
CA GLU A 105 17.38 4.01 14.98
C GLU A 105 17.54 2.64 15.68
N LEU A 106 17.33 1.55 14.93
CA LEU A 106 17.45 0.18 15.42
C LEU A 106 18.91 -0.33 15.44
N GLY A 107 19.89 0.49 15.06
CA GLY A 107 21.29 0.09 14.94
C GLY A 107 21.55 -0.89 13.79
N GLY A 108 20.69 -0.87 12.76
CA GLY A 108 20.81 -1.69 11.57
C GLY A 108 21.95 -1.25 10.64
N GLU A 109 22.29 -2.13 9.70
CA GLU A 109 23.32 -1.87 8.69
C GLU A 109 22.87 -0.82 7.66
N GLU A 110 23.83 -0.08 7.12
CA GLU A 110 23.61 0.84 6.01
C GLU A 110 23.11 0.09 4.76
N GLY A 111 22.18 0.68 4.03
CA GLY A 111 21.62 0.08 2.81
C GLY A 111 20.55 -0.98 3.05
N HIS A 112 20.01 -1.08 4.27
CA HIS A 112 18.91 -1.99 4.54
C HIS A 112 17.64 -1.61 3.73
N ARG A 113 17.27 -2.46 2.76
CA ARG A 113 16.00 -2.33 2.00
C ARG A 113 14.81 -2.10 2.92
N ASN A 114 13.96 -1.16 2.55
CA ASN A 114 12.84 -0.70 3.36
C ASN A 114 11.62 -0.42 2.48
N CYS A 115 10.43 -0.35 3.10
CA CYS A 115 9.17 -0.26 2.39
C CYS A 115 8.98 1.10 1.68
N SER A 116 9.49 2.18 2.25
CA SER A 116 9.42 3.52 1.65
C SER A 116 10.22 3.60 0.35
N ASP A 117 11.46 3.10 0.33
CA ASP A 117 12.27 3.04 -0.90
C ASP A 117 11.66 2.06 -1.91
N ASN A 118 11.14 0.92 -1.45
CA ASN A 118 10.46 -0.05 -2.31
C ASN A 118 9.25 0.56 -3.04
N LEU A 119 8.50 1.44 -2.38
CA LEU A 119 7.39 2.16 -2.99
C LEU A 119 7.87 3.12 -4.09
N VAL A 120 8.95 3.87 -3.81
CA VAL A 120 9.58 4.78 -4.78
C VAL A 120 10.07 4.02 -6.02
N GLU A 121 10.78 2.91 -5.81
CA GLU A 121 11.26 2.03 -6.88
C GLU A 121 10.10 1.48 -7.72
N ALA A 122 9.05 0.98 -7.06
CA ALA A 122 7.88 0.40 -7.72
C ALA A 122 7.11 1.41 -8.59
N LEU A 123 6.90 2.64 -8.10
CA LEU A 123 6.26 3.70 -8.88
C LEU A 123 7.13 4.15 -10.06
N THR A 124 8.43 4.27 -9.84
CA THR A 124 9.39 4.65 -10.89
C THR A 124 9.40 3.62 -12.01
N ALA A 125 9.37 2.32 -11.68
CA ALA A 125 9.37 1.22 -12.64
C ALA A 125 8.16 1.25 -13.61
N ILE A 126 7.04 1.87 -13.22
CA ILE A 126 5.85 2.04 -14.07
C ILE A 126 5.73 3.46 -14.66
N GLY A 127 6.82 4.24 -14.64
CA GLY A 127 6.88 5.59 -15.19
C GLY A 127 6.08 6.62 -14.42
N ARG A 128 5.89 6.43 -13.09
CA ARG A 128 5.21 7.39 -12.22
C ARG A 128 6.22 8.08 -11.32
N SER A 129 6.13 9.41 -11.25
CA SER A 129 6.86 10.18 -10.26
C SER A 129 6.25 9.93 -8.87
N PRO A 130 7.04 9.46 -7.89
CA PRO A 130 6.54 9.28 -6.53
C PRO A 130 6.24 10.63 -5.87
N PRO A 131 5.26 10.70 -4.94
CA PRO A 131 5.01 11.90 -4.16
C PRO A 131 6.22 12.32 -3.31
N SER A 132 6.40 13.63 -3.14
CA SER A 132 7.55 14.21 -2.42
C SER A 132 7.55 14.01 -0.90
N PHE A 133 6.42 13.61 -0.30
CA PHE A 133 6.31 13.37 1.15
C PHE A 133 6.66 11.91 1.53
N LEU A 134 7.10 11.10 0.58
CA LEU A 134 7.58 9.73 0.80
C LEU A 134 9.10 9.64 1.00
N ILE A 135 9.80 10.78 0.94
CA ILE A 135 11.26 10.92 1.06
C ILE A 135 11.56 11.86 2.23
#